data_AF-A0A9D4XUH1-F1
#
_entry.id   AF-A0A9D4XUH1-F1
#
_cell.length_a   1.000
_cell.length_b   1.000
_cell.length_c   1.000
_cell.angle_alpha   90.00
_cell.angle_beta   90.00
_cell.angle_gamma   90.00
#
_symmetry.space_group_name_H-M   'P 1'
#
loop_
_entity.id
_entity.type
_entity.pdbx_description
1 polymer ?
#
loop_
_entity_poly.entity_id
_entity_poly.type
_entity_poly.pdbx_seq_one_letter_code
_entity_poly.pdbx_strand_id
1 'polypeptide(L)'
;MEGHEESGVEKFEKFIWKFENFSRLNMGVYHEHFVLGGYPWRLNLHPKGTNKAGHLSIVLQAVKTANMSKGWSRDVKFKLVVFNQVDTNKSIIKDPDTEFMFAALGRVLYFLKTREVNDMNMKTCKEFQLLWDRLAKFKFDLTWLEPYVQPALGMRSVLEKAMEVEKLKDSVVVLKLETRRLEAKLVAAEENLDNERDLLNANGVKEVDFCSEFGCVS
;
A
#
# COMPACT_ATOMS: atom_id res chain seq x y z
N MET A 1 -32.65 5.85 -22.63
CA MET A 1 -33.25 6.20 -21.34
C MET A 1 -32.21 5.91 -20.29
N GLU A 2 -31.57 6.98 -19.85
CA GLU A 2 -30.52 6.99 -18.84
C GLU A 2 -31.08 6.48 -17.52
N GLY A 3 -30.49 5.40 -17.00
CA GLY A 3 -30.72 4.96 -15.63
C GLY A 3 -29.94 5.89 -14.71
N HIS A 4 -30.66 6.78 -14.03
CA HIS A 4 -30.13 7.60 -12.96
C HIS A 4 -29.41 6.73 -11.92
N GLU A 5 -28.11 6.97 -11.79
CA GLU A 5 -27.31 6.52 -10.66
C GLU A 5 -27.74 7.34 -9.43
N GLU A 6 -28.70 6.80 -8.67
CA GLU A 6 -29.05 7.37 -7.37
C GLU A 6 -27.82 7.27 -6.47
N SER A 7 -27.22 8.42 -6.22
CA SER A 7 -26.28 8.66 -5.13
C SER A 7 -26.87 8.11 -3.83
N GLY A 8 -26.43 6.91 -3.45
CA GLY A 8 -26.88 6.24 -2.24
C GLY A 8 -26.43 7.03 -1.01
N VAL A 9 -27.29 7.91 -0.52
CA VAL A 9 -27.09 8.58 0.77
C VAL A 9 -27.00 7.49 1.84
N GLU A 10 -25.85 7.43 2.50
CA GLU A 10 -25.57 6.46 3.56
C GLU A 10 -26.62 6.63 4.68
N LYS A 11 -27.59 5.73 4.75
CA LYS A 11 -28.73 5.83 5.66
C LYS A 11 -28.37 5.24 7.01
N PHE A 12 -28.22 6.09 8.03
CA PHE A 12 -28.02 5.65 9.41
C PHE A 12 -29.36 5.36 10.08
N GLU A 13 -29.52 4.12 10.56
CA GLU A 13 -30.57 3.81 11.54
C GLU A 13 -30.17 4.40 12.91
N LYS A 14 -31.15 4.88 13.68
CA LYS A 14 -30.92 5.59 14.94
C LYS A 14 -31.68 4.92 16.08
N PHE A 15 -30.97 4.70 17.18
CA PHE A 15 -31.54 4.36 18.48
C PHE A 15 -31.28 5.51 19.46
N ILE A 16 -32.26 5.80 20.33
CA ILE A 16 -32.16 6.86 21.34
C ILE A 16 -32.45 6.26 22.70
N TRP A 17 -31.52 6.45 23.65
CA TRP A 17 -31.73 6.12 25.05
C TRP A 17 -31.83 7.40 25.87
N LYS A 18 -33.01 7.66 26.43
CA LYS A 18 -33.25 8.79 27.33
C LYS A 18 -33.01 8.35 28.77
N PHE A 19 -32.24 9.13 29.51
CA PHE A 19 -32.03 8.95 30.94
C PHE A 19 -32.65 10.08 31.73
N GLU A 20 -33.36 9.71 32.79
CA GLU A 20 -33.81 10.62 33.83
C GLU A 20 -32.92 10.45 35.06
N ASN A 21 -32.76 11.51 35.84
CA ASN A 21 -31.95 11.49 37.08
C ASN A 21 -30.51 10.99 36.90
N PHE A 22 -29.88 11.29 35.76
CA PHE A 22 -28.50 10.86 35.44
C PHE A 22 -27.49 11.16 36.57
N SER A 23 -27.64 12.30 37.25
CA SER A 23 -26.78 12.70 38.38
C SER A 23 -26.81 11.75 39.58
N ARG A 24 -27.82 10.88 39.70
CA ARG A 24 -27.94 9.88 40.77
C ARG A 24 -27.25 8.55 40.41
N LEU A 25 -26.80 8.37 39.18
CA LEU A 25 -26.18 7.12 38.74
C LEU A 25 -24.74 7.03 39.27
N ASN A 26 -24.49 6.04 40.13
CA ASN A 26 -23.16 5.77 40.69
C ASN A 26 -22.51 4.52 40.10
N MET A 27 -23.32 3.57 39.60
CA MET A 27 -22.87 2.31 39.02
C MET A 27 -23.13 2.27 37.51
N GLY A 28 -22.47 1.32 36.84
CA GLY A 28 -22.72 1.05 35.43
C GLY A 28 -24.14 0.52 35.20
N VAL A 29 -24.79 1.00 34.16
CA VAL A 29 -26.13 0.60 33.74
C VAL A 29 -26.12 0.21 32.27
N TYR A 30 -26.96 -0.72 31.87
CA TYR A 30 -27.12 -1.11 30.48
C TYR A 30 -28.57 -1.01 30.04
N HIS A 31 -28.79 -0.67 28.78
CA HIS A 31 -30.12 -0.74 28.19
C HIS A 31 -30.42 -2.19 27.76
N GLU A 32 -31.69 -2.54 27.65
CA GLU A 32 -32.10 -3.76 26.95
C GLU A 32 -31.53 -3.80 25.52
N HIS A 33 -31.43 -4.99 24.93
CA HIS A 33 -30.90 -5.08 23.57
C HIS A 33 -31.86 -4.40 22.57
N PHE A 34 -31.30 -3.75 21.56
CA PHE A 34 -32.05 -3.15 20.46
C PHE A 34 -31.46 -3.59 19.12
N VAL A 35 -32.23 -3.52 18.05
CA VAL A 35 -31.79 -3.99 16.72
C VAL A 35 -31.54 -2.80 15.81
N LEU A 36 -30.36 -2.73 15.20
CA LEU A 36 -30.02 -1.79 14.12
C LEU A 36 -29.28 -2.55 13.02
N GLY A 37 -29.63 -2.30 11.77
CA GLY A 37 -29.03 -2.97 10.60
C GLY A 37 -29.19 -4.49 10.63
N GLY A 38 -30.26 -5.00 11.27
CA GLY A 38 -30.54 -6.42 11.42
C GLY A 38 -29.73 -7.16 12.50
N TYR A 39 -28.94 -6.45 13.31
CA TYR A 39 -28.14 -7.06 14.38
C TYR A 39 -28.53 -6.52 15.76
N PRO A 40 -28.49 -7.35 16.81
CA PRO A 40 -28.78 -6.91 18.16
C PRO A 40 -27.55 -6.28 18.83
N TRP A 41 -27.78 -5.12 19.41
CA TRP A 41 -26.81 -4.26 20.07
C TRP A 41 -27.25 -3.96 21.50
N ARG A 42 -26.29 -3.57 22.34
CA ARG A 42 -26.52 -3.08 23.70
C ARG A 42 -25.65 -1.85 23.96
N LEU A 43 -26.22 -0.85 24.62
CA LEU A 43 -25.45 0.27 25.17
C LEU A 43 -25.20 0.03 26.66
N ASN A 44 -23.94 0.16 27.06
CA ASN A 44 -23.51 0.15 28.46
C ASN A 44 -23.02 1.56 28.80
N LEU A 45 -23.55 2.14 29.87
CA LEU A 45 -23.20 3.47 30.37
C LEU A 45 -22.55 3.34 31.74
N HIS A 46 -21.37 3.94 31.90
CA HIS A 46 -20.62 3.98 33.14
C HIS A 46 -20.38 5.45 33.53
N PRO A 47 -21.16 6.00 34.48
CA PRO A 47 -21.12 7.43 34.84
C PRO A 47 -19.75 7.90 35.37
N LYS A 48 -19.02 6.99 36.02
CA LYS A 48 -17.69 7.24 36.61
C LYS A 48 -16.54 6.71 35.77
N GLY A 49 -16.85 6.17 34.60
CA GLY A 49 -15.89 5.72 33.60
C GLY A 49 -15.50 4.26 33.78
N THR A 50 -14.90 3.71 32.74
CA THR A 50 -14.33 2.35 32.76
C THR A 50 -12.81 2.41 32.88
N ASN A 51 -12.15 3.08 31.93
CA ASN A 51 -10.69 3.13 31.82
C ASN A 51 -10.07 4.33 32.55
N LYS A 52 -10.85 5.39 32.79
CA LYS A 52 -10.36 6.62 33.42
C LYS A 52 -11.43 7.16 34.38
N ALA A 53 -11.08 7.22 35.66
CA ALA A 53 -11.97 7.72 36.70
C ALA A 53 -12.38 9.17 36.43
N GLY A 54 -13.64 9.51 36.73
CA GLY A 54 -14.17 10.86 36.59
C GLY A 54 -14.63 11.24 35.18
N HIS A 55 -14.62 10.30 34.23
CA HIS A 55 -15.18 10.49 32.89
C HIS A 55 -16.44 9.66 32.70
N LEU A 56 -17.37 10.13 31.87
CA LEU A 56 -18.48 9.29 31.38
C LEU A 56 -17.93 8.31 30.33
N SER A 57 -18.21 7.02 30.46
CA SER A 57 -17.93 6.02 29.42
C SER A 57 -19.22 5.42 28.89
N ILE A 58 -19.35 5.37 27.56
CA ILE A 58 -20.48 4.75 26.85
C ILE A 58 -19.89 3.72 25.90
N VAL A 59 -20.38 2.49 25.95
CA VAL A 59 -19.88 1.37 25.16
C VAL A 59 -21.02 0.75 24.37
N LEU A 60 -20.85 0.71 23.05
CA LEU A 60 -21.70 -0.08 22.15
C LEU A 60 -21.17 -1.51 22.10
N GLN A 61 -22.03 -2.48 22.37
CA GLN A 61 -21.68 -3.90 22.46
C GLN A 61 -22.57 -4.71 21.52
N ALA A 62 -21.96 -5.58 20.70
CA ALA A 62 -22.69 -6.58 19.93
C ALA A 62 -23.22 -7.68 20.87
N VAL A 63 -24.49 -8.04 20.73
CA VAL A 63 -25.12 -9.09 21.54
C VAL A 63 -25.05 -10.42 20.81
N LYS A 64 -24.48 -11.44 21.44
CA LYS A 64 -24.43 -12.79 20.87
C LYS A 64 -25.81 -13.44 20.95
N THR A 65 -26.31 -13.93 19.82
CA THR A 65 -27.55 -14.74 19.75
C THR A 65 -27.22 -16.22 19.51
N ALA A 66 -28.18 -17.11 19.76
CA ALA A 66 -28.02 -18.55 19.52
C ALA A 66 -27.69 -18.87 18.04
N ASN A 67 -28.09 -18.00 17.11
CA ASN A 67 -27.89 -18.19 15.68
C ASN A 67 -26.49 -17.75 15.20
N MET A 68 -25.66 -17.16 16.07
CA MET A 68 -24.32 -16.69 15.70
C MET A 68 -23.26 -17.75 15.93
N SER A 69 -22.44 -18.00 14.91
CA SER A 69 -21.29 -18.90 14.99
C SER A 69 -20.25 -18.43 16.01
N LYS A 70 -19.45 -19.36 16.52
CA LYS A 70 -18.31 -19.03 17.38
C LYS A 70 -17.31 -18.20 16.57
N GLY A 71 -16.92 -17.04 17.12
CA GLY A 71 -15.94 -16.14 16.47
C GLY A 71 -16.53 -15.16 15.47
N TRP A 72 -17.86 -15.00 15.41
CA TRP A 72 -18.50 -14.03 14.53
C TRP A 72 -17.99 -12.59 14.77
N SER A 73 -17.76 -11.86 13.68
CA SER A 73 -17.41 -10.45 13.67
C SER A 73 -18.14 -9.72 12.53
N ARG A 74 -18.29 -8.40 12.69
CA ARG A 74 -18.81 -7.49 11.66
C ARG A 74 -18.06 -6.18 11.71
N ASP A 75 -17.81 -5.65 10.52
CA ASP A 75 -17.42 -4.26 10.34
C ASP A 75 -18.67 -3.39 10.42
N VAL A 76 -18.64 -2.37 11.28
CA VAL A 76 -19.76 -1.45 11.48
C VAL A 76 -19.29 -0.02 11.49
N LYS A 77 -20.05 0.85 10.83
CA LYS A 77 -19.93 2.29 10.95
C LYS A 77 -21.01 2.81 11.89
N PHE A 78 -20.61 3.56 12.90
CA PHE A 78 -21.56 4.10 13.87
C PHE A 78 -21.08 5.45 14.39
N LYS A 79 -22.02 6.22 14.91
CA LYS A 79 -21.75 7.47 15.63
C LYS A 79 -22.42 7.40 16.98
N LEU A 80 -21.69 7.74 18.04
CA LEU A 80 -22.24 7.91 19.39
C LEU A 80 -22.52 9.39 19.62
N VAL A 81 -23.74 9.70 20.03
CA VAL A 81 -24.17 11.08 20.28
C VAL A 81 -24.67 11.23 21.70
N VAL A 82 -24.01 12.09 22.47
CA VAL A 82 -24.53 12.58 23.76
C VAL A 82 -25.24 13.89 23.47
N PHE A 83 -26.56 13.84 23.43
CA PHE A 83 -27.39 15.00 23.11
C PHE A 83 -27.58 15.89 24.33
N ASN A 84 -27.18 17.15 24.21
CA ASN A 84 -27.48 18.15 25.22
C ASN A 84 -28.86 18.75 24.95
N GLN A 85 -29.79 18.52 25.88
CA GLN A 85 -31.20 18.89 25.73
C GLN A 85 -31.46 20.40 25.86
N VAL A 86 -30.56 21.15 26.50
CA VAL A 86 -30.71 22.59 26.73
C VAL A 86 -30.04 23.39 25.62
N ASP A 87 -28.88 22.93 25.17
CA ASP A 87 -28.07 23.62 24.17
C ASP A 87 -27.53 22.60 23.18
N THR A 88 -28.20 22.48 22.03
CA THR A 88 -27.89 21.48 21.01
C THR A 88 -26.46 21.64 20.46
N ASN A 89 -25.91 22.85 20.47
CA ASN A 89 -24.55 23.13 20.02
C ASN A 89 -23.48 22.54 20.95
N LYS A 90 -23.86 22.18 22.18
CA LYS A 90 -23.01 21.47 23.16
C LYS A 90 -23.18 19.95 23.11
N SER A 91 -23.92 19.42 22.14
CA SER A 91 -24.00 17.96 21.95
C SER A 91 -22.66 17.41 21.49
N ILE A 92 -22.28 16.27 22.04
CA ILE A 92 -21.01 15.62 21.72
C ILE A 92 -21.28 14.49 20.74
N ILE A 93 -20.62 14.53 19.59
CA ILE A 93 -20.66 13.47 18.59
C ILE A 93 -19.29 12.82 18.55
N LYS A 94 -19.26 11.49 18.71
CA LYS A 94 -18.08 10.67 18.49
C LYS A 94 -18.30 9.77 17.30
N ASP A 95 -17.52 10.04 16.26
CA ASP A 95 -17.48 9.32 15.00
C ASP A 95 -16.08 8.71 14.85
N PRO A 96 -15.92 7.40 15.10
CA PRO A 96 -14.61 6.74 15.05
C PRO A 96 -13.94 6.90 13.69
N ASP A 97 -14.70 6.79 12.60
CA ASP A 97 -14.15 6.87 11.24
C ASP A 97 -13.51 8.24 11.00
N THR A 98 -14.21 9.31 11.39
CA THR A 98 -13.70 10.68 11.31
C THR A 98 -12.41 10.87 12.12
N GLU A 99 -12.33 10.31 13.33
CA GLU A 99 -11.13 10.40 14.18
C GLU A 99 -9.93 9.66 13.57
N PHE A 100 -10.16 8.44 13.06
CA PHE A 100 -9.13 7.69 12.34
C PHE A 100 -8.70 8.38 11.03
N MET A 101 -9.63 9.05 10.35
CA MET A 101 -9.37 9.85 9.15
C MET A 101 -8.37 10.97 9.43
N PHE A 102 -8.65 11.81 10.41
CA PHE A 102 -7.77 12.93 10.76
C PHE A 102 -6.40 12.45 11.25
N ALA A 103 -6.36 11.33 11.97
CA ALA A 103 -5.10 10.69 12.34
C ALA A 103 -4.30 10.19 11.13
N ALA A 104 -4.96 9.56 10.15
CA ALA A 104 -4.33 9.10 8.90
C ALA A 104 -3.83 10.29 8.07
N LEU A 105 -4.66 11.31 7.87
CA LEU A 105 -4.32 12.54 7.16
C LEU A 105 -3.13 13.24 7.82
N GLY A 106 -3.16 13.39 9.14
CA GLY A 106 -2.07 14.00 9.90
C GLY A 106 -0.74 13.26 9.70
N ARG A 107 -0.75 11.93 9.61
CA ARG A 107 0.47 11.14 9.33
C ARG A 107 1.00 11.35 7.92
N VAL A 108 0.11 11.41 6.91
CA VAL A 108 0.52 11.69 5.52
C VAL A 108 1.11 13.09 5.41
N LEU A 109 0.44 14.11 5.98
CA LEU A 109 0.93 15.49 5.98
C LEU A 109 2.26 15.62 6.73
N TYR A 110 2.40 14.96 7.88
CA TYR A 110 3.65 14.95 8.62
C TYR A 110 4.79 14.31 7.81
N PHE A 111 4.52 13.19 7.13
CA PHE A 111 5.50 12.55 6.27
C PHE A 111 5.96 13.50 5.15
N LEU A 112 5.02 14.08 4.39
CA LEU A 112 5.32 15.01 3.30
C LEU A 112 6.07 16.25 3.77
N LYS A 113 5.80 16.71 5.00
CA LYS A 113 6.47 17.87 5.59
C LYS A 113 7.91 17.57 6.04
N THR A 114 8.17 16.34 6.51
CA THR A 114 9.43 16.00 7.20
C THR A 114 10.42 15.24 6.34
N ARG A 115 10.00 14.78 5.15
CA ARG A 115 10.85 14.00 4.26
C ARG A 115 10.86 14.59 2.86
N GLU A 116 12.06 14.76 2.34
CA GLU A 116 12.26 15.04 0.93
C GLU A 116 12.10 13.75 0.13
N VAL A 117 11.43 13.84 -1.03
CA VAL A 117 11.19 12.69 -1.90
C VAL A 117 12.51 12.04 -2.34
N ASN A 118 13.54 12.86 -2.55
CA ASN A 118 14.85 12.41 -3.02
C ASN A 118 15.60 11.55 -1.99
N ASP A 119 15.30 11.71 -0.70
CA ASP A 119 15.94 10.96 0.39
C ASP A 119 15.21 9.65 0.71
N MET A 120 14.11 9.36 0.01
CA MET A 120 13.33 8.16 0.26
C MET A 120 14.08 6.91 -0.23
N ASN A 121 14.08 5.87 0.61
CA ASN A 121 14.51 4.52 0.24
C ASN A 121 13.31 3.57 0.11
N MET A 122 13.56 2.31 -0.25
CA MET A 122 12.52 1.32 -0.51
C MET A 122 11.58 1.11 0.69
N LYS A 123 12.14 1.09 1.91
CA LYS A 123 11.36 0.95 3.15
C LYS A 123 10.46 2.16 3.37
N THR A 124 11.01 3.35 3.23
CA THR A 124 10.33 4.63 3.38
C THR A 124 9.17 4.76 2.38
N CYS A 125 9.38 4.34 1.12
CA CYS A 125 8.32 4.31 0.12
C CYS A 125 7.18 3.37 0.50
N LYS A 126 7.48 2.18 1.02
CA LYS A 126 6.47 1.21 1.49
C LYS A 126 5.66 1.74 2.67
N GLU A 127 6.33 2.39 3.62
CA GLU A 127 5.67 3.03 4.77
C GLU A 127 4.71 4.13 4.30
N PHE A 128 5.14 4.97 3.36
CA PHE A 128 4.30 6.03 2.80
C PHE A 128 3.10 5.48 2.02
N GLN A 129 3.31 4.48 1.17
CA GLN A 129 2.23 3.81 0.45
C GLN A 129 1.17 3.28 1.43
N LEU A 130 1.58 2.64 2.52
CA LEU A 130 0.65 2.14 3.52
C LEU A 130 -0.15 3.26 4.21
N LEU A 131 0.48 4.41 4.48
CA LEU A 131 -0.21 5.58 5.03
C LEU A 131 -1.23 6.14 4.05
N TRP A 132 -0.85 6.26 2.78
CA TRP A 132 -1.72 6.74 1.72
C TRP A 132 -2.90 5.79 1.49
N ASP A 133 -2.67 4.49 1.37
CA ASP A 133 -3.73 3.49 1.18
C ASP A 133 -4.72 3.49 2.36
N ARG A 134 -4.22 3.74 3.58
CA ARG A 134 -5.08 3.89 4.76
C ARG A 134 -5.96 5.14 4.66
N LEU A 135 -5.43 6.26 4.20
CA LEU A 135 -6.17 7.51 4.02
C LEU A 135 -7.20 7.41 2.87
N ALA A 136 -6.79 6.83 1.74
CA ALA A 136 -7.63 6.67 0.56
C ALA A 136 -8.88 5.81 0.79
N LYS A 137 -8.84 4.89 1.78
CA LYS A 137 -10.01 4.09 2.19
C LYS A 137 -11.21 4.92 2.62
N PHE A 138 -11.00 6.17 3.05
CA PHE A 138 -12.05 6.97 3.66
C PHE A 138 -12.99 7.67 2.66
N LYS A 139 -12.90 7.42 1.34
CA LYS A 139 -13.83 7.94 0.31
C LYS A 139 -14.06 9.47 0.34
N PHE A 140 -13.08 10.24 0.82
CA PHE A 140 -13.11 11.70 0.76
C PHE A 140 -12.43 12.20 -0.51
N ASP A 141 -12.73 13.44 -0.87
CA ASP A 141 -11.99 14.16 -1.91
C ASP A 141 -10.57 14.49 -1.41
N LEU A 142 -9.59 13.82 -2.00
CA LEU A 142 -8.16 13.98 -1.73
C LEU A 142 -7.42 14.59 -2.94
N THR A 143 -8.14 15.07 -3.95
CA THR A 143 -7.57 15.60 -5.21
C THR A 143 -6.57 16.73 -4.94
N TRP A 144 -6.84 17.58 -3.95
CA TRP A 144 -5.94 18.66 -3.53
C TRP A 144 -4.58 18.18 -3.00
N LEU A 145 -4.49 16.93 -2.53
CA LEU A 145 -3.29 16.35 -1.93
C LEU A 145 -2.48 15.52 -2.96
N GLU A 146 -3.10 15.08 -4.05
CA GLU A 146 -2.47 14.29 -5.10
C GLU A 146 -1.17 14.90 -5.66
N PRO A 147 -1.08 16.21 -5.97
CA PRO A 147 0.14 16.80 -6.52
C PRO A 147 1.37 16.61 -5.63
N TYR A 148 1.17 16.51 -4.31
CA TYR A 148 2.23 16.32 -3.33
C TYR A 148 2.56 14.84 -3.08
N VAL A 149 1.57 13.97 -3.26
CA VAL A 149 1.68 12.53 -2.97
C VAL A 149 2.28 11.77 -4.13
N GLN A 150 1.86 12.07 -5.37
CA GLN A 150 2.27 11.32 -6.56
C GLN A 150 3.79 11.24 -6.75
N PRO A 151 4.59 12.32 -6.55
CA PRO A 151 6.04 12.23 -6.61
C PRO A 151 6.62 11.21 -5.61
N ALA A 152 6.10 11.20 -4.38
CA ALA A 152 6.56 10.30 -3.31
C ALA A 152 6.16 8.83 -3.56
N LEU A 153 4.99 8.58 -4.17
CA LEU A 153 4.59 7.24 -4.61
C LEU A 153 5.45 6.75 -5.79
N GLY A 154 5.75 7.64 -6.73
CA GLY A 154 6.57 7.33 -7.92
C GLY A 154 8.02 6.98 -7.59
N MET A 155 8.57 7.53 -6.52
CA MET A 155 9.95 7.29 -6.08
C MET A 155 10.26 5.80 -5.87
N ARG A 156 9.26 5.01 -5.46
CA ARG A 156 9.44 3.55 -5.33
C ARG A 156 9.86 2.91 -6.64
N SER A 157 9.18 3.24 -7.74
CA SER A 157 9.49 2.70 -9.06
C SER A 157 10.88 3.15 -9.53
N VAL A 158 11.27 4.39 -9.23
CA VAL A 158 12.61 4.91 -9.53
C VAL A 158 13.68 4.10 -8.80
N LEU A 159 13.48 3.81 -7.52
CA LEU A 159 14.40 2.98 -6.73
C LEU A 159 14.48 1.53 -7.24
N GLU A 160 13.35 0.92 -7.60
CA GLU A 160 13.31 -0.43 -8.18
C GLU A 160 14.12 -0.48 -9.49
N LYS A 161 13.93 0.50 -10.38
CA LYS A 161 14.70 0.60 -11.63
C LYS A 161 16.18 0.87 -11.40
N ALA A 162 16.54 1.69 -10.41
CA ALA A 162 17.95 1.96 -10.09
C ALA A 162 18.68 0.68 -9.66
N MET A 163 18.03 -0.17 -8.84
CA MET A 163 18.59 -1.48 -8.45
C MET A 163 18.75 -2.43 -9.64
N GLU A 164 17.82 -2.41 -10.60
CA GLU A 164 17.94 -3.20 -11.84
C GLU A 164 19.11 -2.73 -12.70
N VAL A 165 19.31 -1.41 -12.82
CA VAL A 165 20.43 -0.82 -13.57
C VAL A 165 21.78 -1.22 -12.95
N GLU A 166 21.89 -1.21 -11.63
CA GLU A 166 23.11 -1.69 -10.95
C GLU A 166 23.40 -3.16 -11.27
N LYS A 167 22.39 -4.02 -11.21
CA LYS A 167 22.52 -5.44 -11.55
C LYS A 167 22.92 -5.67 -13.01
N LEU A 168 22.35 -4.87 -13.91
CA LEU A 168 22.69 -4.93 -15.34
C LEU A 168 24.12 -4.44 -15.58
N LYS A 169 24.56 -3.40 -14.86
CA LYS A 169 25.93 -2.88 -14.92
C LYS A 169 26.96 -3.97 -14.58
N ASP A 170 26.71 -4.76 -13.53
CA ASP A 170 27.57 -5.89 -13.18
C ASP A 170 27.63 -6.94 -14.29
N SER A 171 26.48 -7.25 -14.89
CA SER A 171 26.39 -8.20 -16.01
C SER A 171 27.16 -7.71 -17.24
N VAL A 172 27.11 -6.41 -17.53
CA VAL A 172 27.87 -5.78 -18.63
C VAL A 172 29.38 -5.89 -18.39
N VAL A 173 29.85 -5.75 -17.15
CA VAL A 173 31.28 -5.92 -16.82
C VAL A 173 31.73 -7.35 -17.10
N VAL A 174 30.94 -8.35 -16.71
CA VAL A 174 31.25 -9.77 -16.97
C VAL A 174 31.31 -10.06 -18.47
N LEU A 175 30.29 -9.66 -19.23
CA LEU A 175 30.25 -9.88 -20.68
C LEU A 175 31.45 -9.22 -21.38
N LYS A 176 31.84 -8.01 -20.95
CA LYS A 176 33.01 -7.31 -21.50
C LYS A 176 34.32 -8.06 -21.25
N LEU A 177 34.47 -8.73 -20.11
CA LEU A 177 35.64 -9.57 -19.82
C LEU A 177 35.64 -10.83 -20.68
N GLU A 178 34.49 -11.45 -20.88
CA GLU A 178 34.35 -12.63 -21.76
C GLU A 178 34.67 -12.30 -23.21
N THR A 179 34.21 -11.15 -23.73
CA THR A 179 34.55 -10.66 -25.07
C THR A 179 36.06 -10.54 -25.24
N ARG A 180 36.77 -9.88 -24.32
CA ARG A 180 38.23 -9.75 -24.36
C ARG A 180 38.95 -11.10 -24.34
N ARG A 181 38.43 -12.05 -23.56
CA ARG A 181 38.99 -13.40 -23.50
C ARG A 181 38.83 -14.13 -24.84
N LEU A 182 37.68 -13.97 -25.50
CA LEU A 182 37.44 -14.58 -26.81
C LEU A 182 38.30 -13.93 -27.89
N GLU A 183 38.45 -12.60 -27.88
CA GLU A 183 39.35 -11.87 -28.77
C GLU A 183 40.80 -12.36 -28.64
N ALA A 184 41.31 -12.52 -27.41
CA ALA A 184 42.67 -13.04 -27.19
C ALA A 184 42.84 -14.48 -27.71
N LYS A 185 41.81 -15.32 -27.60
CA LYS A 185 41.83 -16.68 -28.16
C LYS A 185 41.77 -16.69 -29.68
N LEU A 186 41.05 -15.74 -30.28
CA LEU A 186 40.98 -15.57 -31.73
C LEU A 186 42.36 -15.21 -32.29
N VAL A 187 43.01 -14.19 -31.72
CA VAL A 187 44.37 -13.78 -32.13
C VAL A 187 45.36 -14.94 -32.01
N ALA A 188 45.33 -15.68 -30.90
CA ALA A 188 46.21 -16.84 -30.73
C ALA A 188 45.93 -17.97 -31.75
N ALA A 189 44.68 -18.15 -32.17
CA ALA A 189 44.32 -19.13 -33.19
C ALA A 189 44.75 -18.69 -34.59
N GLU A 190 44.63 -17.40 -34.91
CA GLU A 190 45.11 -16.80 -36.16
C GLU A 190 46.63 -16.93 -36.28
N GLU A 191 47.39 -16.58 -35.23
CA GLU A 191 48.85 -16.75 -35.22
C GLU A 191 49.27 -18.23 -35.40
N ASN A 192 48.55 -19.17 -34.78
CA ASN A 192 48.81 -20.60 -34.98
C ASN A 192 48.57 -21.04 -36.43
N LEU A 193 47.48 -20.57 -37.06
CA LEU A 193 47.18 -20.86 -38.46
C LEU A 193 48.25 -20.31 -39.40
N ASP A 194 48.71 -19.08 -39.19
CA ASP A 194 49.77 -18.47 -40.01
C ASP A 194 51.08 -19.24 -39.88
N ASN A 195 51.48 -19.60 -38.65
CA ASN A 195 52.68 -20.41 -38.40
C ASN A 195 52.61 -21.77 -39.12
N GLU A 196 51.46 -22.43 -39.11
CA GLU A 196 51.28 -23.72 -39.76
C GLU A 196 51.27 -23.60 -41.29
N ARG A 197 50.69 -22.52 -41.83
CA ARG A 197 50.79 -22.19 -43.26
C ARG A 197 52.25 -21.98 -43.70
N ASP A 198 53.03 -21.27 -42.90
CA ASP A 198 54.46 -21.03 -43.17
C ASP A 198 55.28 -22.32 -43.13
N LEU A 199 54.99 -23.23 -42.18
CA LEU A 199 55.61 -24.56 -42.13
C LEU A 199 55.32 -25.41 -43.37
N LEU A 200 54.07 -25.42 -43.86
CA LEU A 200 53.68 -26.15 -45.07
C LEU A 200 54.40 -25.61 -46.31
N ASN A 201 54.47 -24.29 -46.44
CA ASN A 201 55.20 -23.61 -47.52
C ASN A 201 56.70 -23.95 -47.50
N ALA A 202 57.33 -23.94 -46.32
CA ALA A 202 58.73 -24.32 -46.15
C ALA A 202 59.01 -25.78 -46.51
N ASN A 203 58.03 -26.68 -46.30
CA ASN A 203 58.11 -28.09 -46.65
C ASN A 203 57.78 -28.38 -48.13
N GLY A 204 57.56 -27.34 -48.95
CA GLY A 204 57.32 -27.48 -50.39
C GLY A 204 55.90 -27.91 -50.77
N VAL A 205 54.96 -27.91 -49.82
CA VAL A 205 53.54 -28.15 -50.08
C VAL A 205 52.93 -26.86 -50.62
N LYS A 206 52.49 -26.86 -51.88
CA LYS A 206 51.82 -25.70 -52.49
C LYS A 206 50.32 -25.78 -52.24
N GLU A 207 49.74 -24.65 -51.85
CA GLU A 207 48.29 -24.47 -51.75
C GLU A 207 47.67 -24.69 -53.14
N VAL A 208 46.74 -25.65 -53.25
CA VAL A 208 46.04 -25.98 -54.51
C VAL A 208 44.69 -25.28 -54.48
N ASP A 209 44.49 -24.30 -55.35
CA ASP A 209 43.19 -23.64 -55.52
C ASP A 209 42.25 -24.52 -56.36
N PHE A 210 41.40 -25.26 -55.67
CA PHE A 210 40.40 -26.13 -56.27
C PHE A 210 39.38 -25.39 -57.15
N CYS A 211 39.22 -24.07 -57.03
CA CYS A 211 38.33 -23.30 -57.92
C CYS A 211 38.91 -23.10 -59.32
N SER A 212 40.23 -23.18 -59.47
CA SER A 212 40.91 -23.07 -60.77
C SER A 212 40.97 -24.40 -61.53
N GLU A 213 40.94 -25.55 -60.83
CA GLU A 213 41.04 -26.88 -61.44
C GLU A 213 39.71 -27.46 -61.93
N PHE A 214 38.56 -27.02 -61.38
CA PHE A 214 37.25 -27.56 -61.77
C PHE A 214 36.43 -26.71 -62.74
N GLY A 215 36.94 -25.54 -63.20
CA GLY A 215 36.31 -24.78 -64.28
C GLY A 215 34.80 -24.57 -64.11
N CYS A 216 34.38 -23.79 -63.11
CA CYS A 216 33.02 -23.28 -63.10
C CYS A 216 32.88 -22.23 -64.22
N VAL A 217 32.44 -22.69 -65.39
CA VAL A 217 31.99 -21.88 -66.52
C VAL A 217 30.68 -21.18 -66.14
N SER A 218 30.61 -19.88 -66.43
CA SER A 218 29.41 -19.03 -66.30
C SER A 218 28.26 -19.48 -67.18
#